data_AF-A0A938RMT7-F1
#
_entry.id   AF-A0A938RMT7-F1
#
_cell.length_a   1.000
_cell.length_b   1.000
_cell.length_c   1.000
_cell.angle_alpha   90.00
_cell.angle_beta   90.00
_cell.angle_gamma   90.00
#
_symmetry.space_group_name_H-M   'P 1'
#
loop_
_entity.id
_entity.type
_entity.pdbx_description
1 polymer ?
#
loop_
_entity_poly.entity_id
_entity_poly.type
_entity_poly.pdbx_seq_one_letter_code
_entity_poly.pdbx_strand_id
1 'polypeptide(L)'
;MGKKFWIGFVAVFVAMEIMMFLIHGVILGSTYQATQSIWRPDMMSLMWIYHVLSLIGAFFFTFVFSKGYEGKGALEGARYGLYIGIWLSSGMAYGSYAMINMPYSLALQWFIYGVIDYIICGVVLALVYGRQATVTPVPKA
;
A
#
# COMPACT_ATOMS: atom_id res chain seq x y z
N MET A 1 2.29 -21.79 2.35
CA MET A 1 1.95 -20.52 3.04
C MET A 1 1.34 -20.89 4.39
N GLY A 2 1.73 -20.22 5.49
CA GLY A 2 1.27 -20.57 6.85
C GLY A 2 0.21 -19.62 7.41
N LYS A 3 -0.22 -19.84 8.65
CA LYS A 3 -1.20 -18.99 9.36
C LYS A 3 -0.84 -17.50 9.32
N LYS A 4 0.43 -17.15 9.57
CA LYS A 4 0.93 -15.76 9.52
C LYS A 4 0.73 -15.10 8.17
N PHE A 5 0.88 -15.85 7.07
CA PHE A 5 0.66 -15.33 5.73
C PHE A 5 -0.78 -14.89 5.53
N TRP A 6 -1.75 -15.76 5.86
CA TRP A 6 -3.16 -15.44 5.67
C TRP A 6 -3.67 -14.34 6.60
N ILE A 7 -3.21 -14.31 7.86
CA ILE A 7 -3.51 -13.19 8.76
C ILE A 7 -2.90 -11.89 8.23
N GLY A 8 -1.65 -11.93 7.74
CA GLY A 8 -0.98 -10.76 7.17
C GLY A 8 -1.70 -10.24 5.94
N PHE A 9 -2.13 -11.14 5.05
CA PHE A 9 -2.92 -10.81 3.87
C PHE A 9 -4.22 -10.08 4.24
N VAL A 10 -5.00 -10.64 5.15
CA VAL A 10 -6.26 -10.01 5.60
C VAL A 10 -5.98 -8.67 6.28
N ALA A 11 -4.95 -8.58 7.13
CA ALA A 11 -4.60 -7.34 7.82
C ALA A 11 -4.17 -6.23 6.83
N VAL A 12 -3.37 -6.56 5.82
CA VAL A 12 -2.97 -5.62 4.77
C VAL A 12 -4.17 -5.21 3.92
N PHE A 13 -5.04 -6.14 3.55
CA PHE A 13 -6.26 -5.81 2.81
C PHE A 13 -7.13 -4.81 3.57
N VAL A 14 -7.39 -5.07 4.85
CA VAL A 14 -8.16 -4.14 5.70
C VAL A 14 -7.45 -2.80 5.83
N ALA A 15 -6.12 -2.77 5.98
CA ALA A 15 -5.36 -1.53 6.03
C ALA A 15 -5.47 -0.73 4.73
N MET A 16 -5.35 -1.38 3.56
CA MET A 16 -5.53 -0.73 2.25
C MET A 16 -6.95 -0.15 2.10
N GLU A 17 -7.99 -0.87 2.51
CA GLU A 17 -9.37 -0.37 2.44
C GLU A 17 -9.59 0.85 3.36
N ILE A 18 -9.03 0.83 4.58
CA ILE A 18 -9.08 1.98 5.49
C ILE A 18 -8.34 3.17 4.88
N MET A 19 -7.13 2.95 4.35
CA MET A 19 -6.33 4.02 3.73
C MET A 19 -6.99 4.56 2.46
N MET A 20 -7.64 3.70 1.67
CA MET A 20 -8.42 4.11 0.50
C MET A 20 -9.53 5.08 0.91
N PHE A 21 -10.32 4.75 1.94
CA PHE A 21 -11.35 5.65 2.47
C PHE A 21 -10.76 6.96 3.01
N LEU A 22 -9.71 6.89 3.84
CA LEU A 22 -9.12 8.08 4.46
C LEU A 22 -8.48 9.01 3.43
N ILE A 23 -7.67 8.48 2.52
CA ILE A 23 -6.98 9.29 1.50
C ILE A 23 -7.99 9.83 0.49
N HIS A 24 -8.84 8.99 -0.08
CA HIS A 24 -9.65 9.36 -1.23
C HIS A 24 -11.03 9.93 -0.86
N GLY A 25 -11.63 9.42 0.22
CA GLY A 25 -12.93 9.91 0.70
C GLY A 25 -12.81 11.15 1.58
N VAL A 26 -11.77 11.23 2.43
CA VAL A 26 -11.62 12.32 3.40
C VAL A 26 -10.60 13.36 2.94
N ILE A 27 -9.32 12.98 2.78
CA ILE A 27 -8.23 13.93 2.53
C ILE A 27 -8.35 14.58 1.14
N LEU A 28 -8.65 13.79 0.11
CA LEU A 28 -8.76 14.25 -1.28
C LEU A 28 -10.18 14.60 -1.70
N GLY A 29 -11.16 14.51 -0.81
CA GLY A 29 -12.57 14.71 -1.16
C GLY A 29 -12.83 16.06 -1.84
N SER A 30 -12.27 17.14 -1.30
CA SER A 30 -12.38 18.49 -1.90
C SER A 30 -11.60 18.61 -3.21
N THR A 31 -10.41 18.01 -3.30
CA THR A 31 -9.62 17.97 -4.54
C THR A 31 -10.39 17.26 -5.66
N TYR A 32 -11.09 16.16 -5.35
CA TYR A 32 -11.91 15.43 -6.31
C TYR A 32 -13.16 16.17 -6.76
N GLN A 33 -13.78 16.96 -5.87
CA GLN A 33 -14.86 17.86 -6.28
C GLN A 33 -14.35 18.94 -7.24
N ALA A 34 -13.17 19.50 -7.00
CA ALA A 34 -12.57 20.50 -7.88
C ALA A 34 -12.11 19.94 -9.24
N THR A 35 -11.89 18.62 -9.35
CA THR A 35 -11.43 17.96 -10.58
C THR A 35 -12.50 17.10 -11.24
N GLN A 36 -13.79 17.34 -10.99
CA GLN A 36 -14.88 16.53 -11.56
C GLN A 36 -14.84 16.39 -13.08
N SER A 37 -14.37 17.40 -13.79
CA SER A 37 -14.32 17.43 -15.26
C SER A 37 -13.37 16.42 -15.89
N ILE A 38 -12.41 15.85 -15.14
CA ILE A 38 -11.45 14.87 -15.67
C ILE A 38 -11.85 13.42 -15.41
N TRP A 39 -12.87 13.18 -14.58
CA TRP A 39 -13.30 11.85 -14.20
C TRP A 39 -14.30 11.25 -15.17
N ARG A 40 -14.38 9.92 -15.18
CA ARG A 40 -15.39 9.21 -15.95
C ARG A 40 -16.79 9.48 -15.38
N PRO A 41 -17.83 9.62 -16.22
CA PRO A 41 -19.20 9.84 -15.75
C PRO A 41 -19.77 8.62 -15.00
N ASP A 42 -19.28 7.42 -15.29
CA ASP A 42 -19.71 6.15 -14.69
C ASP A 42 -18.82 5.69 -13.52
N MET A 43 -17.89 6.54 -13.05
CA MET A 43 -16.87 6.19 -12.06
C MET A 43 -17.44 5.48 -10.81
N MET A 44 -18.54 6.01 -10.25
CA MET A 44 -19.13 5.46 -9.03
C MET A 44 -19.60 4.02 -9.18
N SER A 45 -20.08 3.64 -10.37
CA SER A 45 -20.53 2.26 -10.66
C SER A 45 -19.36 1.27 -10.80
N LEU A 46 -18.14 1.78 -10.97
CA LEU A 46 -16.92 1.01 -11.19
C LEU A 46 -16.02 0.96 -9.95
N MET A 47 -16.41 1.60 -8.84
CA MET A 47 -15.58 1.65 -7.62
C MET A 47 -15.27 0.28 -7.03
N TRP A 48 -16.11 -0.73 -7.30
CA TRP A 48 -15.84 -2.11 -6.90
C TRP A 48 -14.53 -2.67 -7.46
N ILE A 49 -14.05 -2.15 -8.60
CA ILE A 49 -12.77 -2.55 -9.21
C ILE A 49 -11.63 -2.25 -8.24
N TYR A 50 -11.67 -1.12 -7.53
CA TYR A 50 -10.63 -0.78 -6.56
C TYR A 50 -10.57 -1.79 -5.39
N HIS A 51 -11.70 -2.30 -4.91
CA HIS A 51 -11.71 -3.35 -3.88
C HIS A 51 -11.08 -4.66 -4.37
N VAL A 52 -11.32 -5.02 -5.63
CA VAL A 52 -10.68 -6.20 -6.25
C VAL A 52 -9.18 -5.98 -6.41
N LEU A 53 -8.76 -4.78 -6.82
CA LEU A 53 -7.35 -4.41 -6.89
C LEU A 53 -6.67 -4.42 -5.51
N SER A 54 -7.33 -3.90 -4.47
CA SER A 54 -6.86 -4.00 -3.07
C SER A 54 -6.67 -5.45 -2.64
N LEU A 55 -7.60 -6.34 -3.00
CA LEU A 55 -7.52 -7.76 -2.66
C LEU A 55 -6.33 -8.43 -3.34
N ILE A 56 -6.15 -8.21 -4.64
CA ILE A 56 -5.01 -8.73 -5.41
C ILE A 56 -3.70 -8.13 -4.88
N GLY A 57 -3.67 -6.82 -4.67
CA GLY A 57 -2.53 -6.07 -4.17
C GLY A 57 -2.09 -6.56 -2.80
N ALA A 58 -3.02 -6.69 -1.85
CA ALA A 58 -2.73 -7.19 -0.51
C ALA A 58 -2.14 -8.61 -0.54
N PHE A 59 -2.63 -9.48 -1.43
CA PHE A 59 -2.10 -10.84 -1.59
C PHE A 59 -0.64 -10.81 -2.06
N PHE A 60 -0.35 -10.10 -3.15
CA PHE A 60 1.01 -10.05 -3.71
C PHE A 60 1.99 -9.25 -2.84
N PHE A 61 1.53 -8.17 -2.22
CA PHE A 61 2.31 -7.41 -1.23
C PHE A 61 2.72 -8.31 -0.06
N THR A 62 1.77 -9.09 0.47
CA THR A 62 2.05 -10.07 1.52
C THR A 62 2.98 -11.20 1.05
N PHE A 63 2.77 -11.69 -0.17
CA PHE A 63 3.59 -12.74 -0.77
C PHE A 63 5.05 -12.31 -0.92
N VAL A 64 5.31 -11.17 -1.54
CA VAL A 64 6.68 -10.67 -1.76
C VAL A 64 7.37 -10.44 -0.41
N PHE A 65 6.70 -9.78 0.55
CA PHE A 65 7.25 -9.62 1.89
C PHE A 65 7.59 -10.96 2.55
N SER A 66 6.72 -11.96 2.46
CA SER A 66 6.93 -13.29 3.07
C SER A 66 8.17 -14.02 2.53
N LYS A 67 8.62 -13.69 1.32
CA LYS A 67 9.82 -14.27 0.69
C LYS A 67 11.11 -13.59 1.12
N GLY A 68 11.03 -12.31 1.51
CA GLY A 68 12.17 -11.50 1.93
C GLY A 68 12.22 -11.18 3.42
N TYR A 69 11.29 -11.72 4.23
CA TYR A 69 11.16 -11.41 5.64
C TYR A 69 12.31 -11.98 6.48
N GLU A 70 13.03 -11.11 7.17
CA GLU A 70 14.21 -11.37 7.99
C GLU A 70 13.93 -11.28 9.50
N GLY A 71 12.77 -10.78 9.92
CA GLY A 71 12.42 -10.69 11.35
C GLY A 71 13.04 -9.52 12.10
N LYS A 72 13.43 -8.45 11.39
CA LYS A 72 14.04 -7.23 11.94
C LYS A 72 13.03 -6.23 12.53
N GLY A 73 11.73 -6.54 12.43
CA GLY A 73 10.63 -5.79 13.06
C GLY A 73 10.05 -4.69 12.17
N ALA A 74 9.36 -3.71 12.78
CA ALA A 74 8.55 -2.73 12.05
C ALA A 74 9.32 -1.91 11.00
N LEU A 75 10.60 -1.58 11.25
CA LEU A 75 11.42 -0.83 10.30
C LEU A 75 11.67 -1.61 9.00
N GLU A 76 11.73 -2.93 9.06
CA GLU A 76 11.83 -3.80 7.89
C GLU A 76 10.59 -3.67 7.00
N GLY A 77 9.41 -3.69 7.64
CA GLY A 77 8.12 -3.45 6.99
C GLY A 77 8.03 -2.05 6.39
N ALA A 78 8.43 -1.01 7.12
CA ALA A 78 8.43 0.36 6.63
C ALA A 78 9.33 0.53 5.40
N ARG A 79 10.54 -0.06 5.42
CA ARG A 79 11.47 -0.02 4.27
C ARG A 79 10.91 -0.78 3.07
N TYR A 80 10.33 -1.96 3.29
CA TYR A 80 9.66 -2.72 2.24
C TYR A 80 8.52 -1.90 1.60
N GLY A 81 7.64 -1.33 2.44
CA GLY A 81 6.55 -0.48 2.02
C GLY A 81 7.01 0.77 1.27
N LEU A 82 8.12 1.39 1.69
CA LEU A 82 8.72 2.52 0.98
C LEU A 82 9.13 2.14 -0.45
N TYR A 83 9.83 1.02 -0.63
CA TYR A 83 10.31 0.60 -1.95
C TYR A 83 9.16 0.25 -2.90
N ILE A 84 8.20 -0.53 -2.43
CA ILE A 84 7.02 -0.88 -3.22
C ILE A 84 6.16 0.36 -3.48
N GLY A 85 6.02 1.23 -2.47
CA GLY A 85 5.24 2.45 -2.56
C GLY A 85 5.79 3.42 -3.60
N ILE A 86 7.10 3.65 -3.63
CA ILE A 86 7.72 4.48 -4.66
C ILE A 86 7.48 3.88 -6.05
N TRP A 87 7.72 2.57 -6.20
CA TRP A 87 7.55 1.90 -7.50
C TRP A 87 6.12 1.99 -8.03
N LEU A 88 5.13 1.58 -7.23
CA LEU A 88 3.73 1.50 -7.69
C LEU A 88 3.06 2.87 -7.74
N SER A 89 3.30 3.73 -6.74
CA SER A 89 2.65 5.04 -6.68
C SER A 89 3.19 6.00 -7.73
N SER A 90 4.47 5.90 -8.12
CA SER A 90 5.02 6.74 -9.20
C SER A 90 4.37 6.41 -10.55
N GLY A 91 4.27 5.11 -10.88
CA GLY A 91 3.62 4.65 -12.10
C GLY A 91 2.15 5.05 -12.18
N MET A 92 1.41 4.86 -11.09
CA MET A 92 0.00 5.27 -11.02
C MET A 92 -0.17 6.79 -11.11
N ALA A 93 0.54 7.56 -10.29
CA ALA A 93 0.35 9.00 -10.20
C ALA A 93 0.85 9.74 -11.45
N TYR A 94 2.11 9.52 -11.81
CA TYR A 94 2.74 10.24 -12.92
C TYR A 94 2.42 9.61 -14.27
N GLY A 95 2.12 8.32 -14.34
CA GLY A 95 1.54 7.71 -15.53
C GLY A 95 0.18 8.33 -15.85
N SER A 96 -0.68 8.51 -14.84
CA SER A 96 -1.97 9.19 -15.04
C SER A 96 -1.78 10.65 -15.47
N TYR A 97 -0.88 11.39 -14.81
CA TYR A 97 -0.55 12.77 -15.18
C TYR A 97 -0.06 12.90 -16.64
N ALA A 98 0.67 11.92 -17.15
CA ALA A 98 1.13 11.90 -18.53
C ALA A 98 0.01 11.55 -19.54
N MET A 99 -1.02 10.81 -19.11
CA MET A 99 -2.09 10.32 -19.99
C MET A 99 -3.32 11.23 -20.03
N ILE A 100 -3.68 11.85 -18.91
CA ILE A 100 -4.87 12.70 -18.80
C ILE A 100 -4.49 14.10 -18.32
N ASN A 101 -5.31 15.10 -18.68
CA ASN A 101 -5.07 16.50 -18.30
C ASN A 101 -5.39 16.75 -16.82
N MET A 102 -4.59 16.17 -15.94
CA MET A 102 -4.71 16.26 -14.49
C MET A 102 -3.82 17.39 -13.95
N PRO A 103 -4.27 18.16 -12.93
CA PRO A 103 -3.40 19.11 -12.24
C PRO A 103 -2.20 18.42 -11.59
N TYR A 104 -1.00 19.01 -11.71
CA TYR A 104 0.22 18.45 -11.09
C TYR A 104 0.08 18.24 -9.58
N SER A 105 -0.64 19.13 -8.88
CA SER A 105 -0.90 19.01 -7.45
C SER A 105 -1.60 17.69 -7.09
N LEU A 106 -2.53 17.22 -7.92
CA LEU A 106 -3.22 15.95 -7.69
C LEU A 106 -2.28 14.76 -7.90
N ALA A 107 -1.45 14.79 -8.95
CA ALA A 107 -0.45 13.76 -9.20
C ALA A 107 0.55 13.66 -8.02
N LEU A 108 1.04 14.81 -7.54
CA LEU A 108 1.96 14.85 -6.40
C LEU A 108 1.30 14.30 -5.12
N GLN A 109 0.04 14.68 -4.85
CA GLN A 109 -0.71 14.15 -3.71
C GLN A 109 -0.91 12.64 -3.80
N TRP A 110 -1.29 12.11 -4.97
CA TRP A 110 -1.43 10.67 -5.21
C TRP A 110 -0.12 9.92 -4.97
N PHE A 111 1.00 10.47 -5.44
CA PHE A 111 2.31 9.89 -5.20
C PHE A 111 2.65 9.84 -3.71
N ILE A 112 2.55 10.98 -3.01
CA ILE A 112 2.91 11.08 -1.59
C ILE A 112 2.01 10.18 -0.73
N TYR A 113 0.69 10.26 -0.91
CA TYR A 113 -0.25 9.48 -0.10
C TYR A 113 -0.18 7.98 -0.42
N GLY A 114 0.06 7.60 -1.68
CA GLY A 114 0.29 6.21 -2.05
C GLY A 114 1.55 5.64 -1.37
N VAL A 115 2.67 6.39 -1.37
CA VAL A 115 3.89 5.97 -0.66
C VAL A 115 3.63 5.79 0.84
N ILE A 116 2.90 6.72 1.47
CA ILE A 116 2.54 6.64 2.90
C ILE A 116 1.67 5.40 3.17
N ASP A 117 0.68 5.12 2.33
CA ASP A 117 -0.18 3.93 2.44
C ASP A 117 0.65 2.63 2.42
N TYR A 118 1.51 2.46 1.42
CA TYR A 118 2.35 1.26 1.33
C TYR A 118 3.32 1.11 2.52
N ILE A 119 3.84 2.22 3.06
CA ILE A 119 4.65 2.19 4.30
C ILE A 119 3.82 1.67 5.47
N ILE A 120 2.60 2.18 5.66
CA ILE A 120 1.69 1.74 6.73
C ILE A 120 1.37 0.26 6.57
N CYS A 121 1.00 -0.17 5.36
CA CYS A 121 0.74 -1.58 5.05
C CYS A 121 1.97 -2.47 5.33
N GLY A 122 3.16 -2.01 4.99
CA GLY A 122 4.42 -2.71 5.30
C GLY A 122 4.65 -2.86 6.80
N VAL A 123 4.41 -1.81 7.58
CA VAL A 123 4.50 -1.85 9.05
C VAL A 123 3.48 -2.82 9.64
N VAL A 124 2.21 -2.75 9.22
CA VAL A 124 1.14 -3.68 9.63
C VAL A 124 1.58 -5.12 9.40
N LEU A 125 2.14 -5.40 8.23
CA LEU A 125 2.56 -6.74 7.87
C LEU A 125 3.76 -7.24 8.71
N ALA A 126 4.74 -6.38 8.96
CA ALA A 126 5.86 -6.70 9.83
C ALA A 126 5.43 -6.97 11.28
N LEU A 127 4.40 -6.27 11.77
CA LEU A 127 3.81 -6.53 13.10
C LEU A 127 3.13 -7.90 13.17
N VAL A 128 2.43 -8.32 12.11
CA VAL A 128 1.82 -9.66 12.05
C VAL A 128 2.87 -10.76 12.00
N TYR A 129 3.95 -10.56 11.23
CA TYR A 129 5.03 -11.55 11.13
C TYR A 129 5.88 -11.60 12.42
N GLY A 130 6.03 -10.46 13.11
CA GLY A 130 6.73 -10.31 14.39
C GLY A 130 8.23 -10.07 14.24
N ARG A 131 8.98 -10.20 15.34
CA ARG A 131 10.45 -10.32 15.31
C ARG A 131 10.82 -11.78 15.48
N GLN A 132 11.89 -12.22 14.81
CA GLN A 132 12.52 -13.49 15.14
C GLN A 132 13.60 -13.23 16.20
N ALA A 133 13.70 -14.11 17.20
CA ALA A 133 14.78 -14.02 18.17
C ALA A 133 16.12 -14.21 17.43
N THR A 134 17.07 -13.31 17.65
CA THR A 134 18.45 -13.53 17.21
C THR A 134 18.96 -14.78 17.90
N VAL A 135 19.18 -15.87 17.14
CA VAL A 135 19.89 -17.04 17.67
C VAL A 135 21.31 -16.58 17.92
N THR A 136 21.67 -16.35 19.18
CA THR A 136 23.06 -16.12 19.56
C THR A 136 23.83 -17.40 19.24
N PRO A 137 24.88 -17.35 18.41
CA PRO A 137 25.70 -18.53 18.18
C PRO A 137 26.24 -19.04 19.51
N VAL A 138 26.09 -20.34 19.79
CA VAL A 138 26.74 -20.97 20.95
C VAL A 138 28.26 -20.78 20.77
N PRO A 139 28.97 -20.20 21.76
CA PRO A 139 30.42 -20.11 21.69
C PRO A 139 31.00 -21.52 21.50
N LYS A 140 31.85 -21.71 20.49
CA LYS A 140 32.63 -22.94 20.39
C LYS A 140 33.57 -23.00 21.60
N ALA A 141 33.44 -24.06 22.40
CA ALA A 141 34.36 -24.38 23.48
C ALA A 141 35.76 -24.72 22.95
#